data_AF-A0A917CYZ6-F1
#
_entry.id   AF-A0A917CYZ6-F1
#
_cell.length_a   1.000
_cell.length_b   1.000
_cell.length_c   1.000
_cell.angle_alpha   90.00
_cell.angle_beta   90.00
_cell.angle_gamma   90.00
#
_symmetry.space_group_name_H-M   'P 1'
#
loop_
_entity.id
_entity.type
_entity.pdbx_description
1 polymer ?
#
loop_
_entity_poly.entity_id
_entity_poly.type
_entity_poly.pdbx_seq_one_letter_code
_entity_poly.pdbx_strand_id
1 'polypeptide(L)'
;MLRERRRNVTDDSDVAQARVFLAALDREIDAVSLELEQVRRFVAISSEQGNDTSEIRHREKMQEHKKVLRELHRQSENLRLRFSLT
;
A
#
# COMPACT_ATOMS: atom_id res chain seq x y z
N MET A 1 38.33 13.29 2.23
CA MET A 1 38.74 11.88 1.98
C MET A 1 37.95 10.85 2.81
N LEU A 2 38.29 10.51 4.07
CA LEU A 2 37.62 9.41 4.80
C LEU A 2 36.16 9.70 5.21
N ARG A 3 35.83 10.98 5.51
CA ARG A 3 34.47 11.40 5.89
C ARG A 3 33.49 11.45 4.71
N GLU A 4 33.94 11.84 3.52
CA GLU A 4 33.12 11.82 2.29
C GLU A 4 32.79 10.40 1.86
N ARG A 5 33.77 9.48 1.87
CA ARG A 5 33.51 8.08 1.51
C ARG A 5 32.49 7.41 2.43
N ARG A 6 32.54 7.68 3.74
CA ARG A 6 31.52 7.15 4.66
C ARG A 6 30.12 7.70 4.36
N ARG A 7 30.00 9.00 4.10
CA ARG A 7 28.70 9.63 3.80
C ARG A 7 28.08 9.05 2.53
N ASN A 8 28.86 8.93 1.46
CA ASN A 8 28.39 8.36 0.19
C ASN A 8 27.96 6.89 0.34
N VAL A 9 28.69 6.08 1.12
CA VAL A 9 28.31 4.68 1.38
C VAL A 9 27.03 4.58 2.21
N THR A 10 26.80 5.50 3.15
CA THR A 10 25.54 5.54 3.92
C THR A 10 24.38 5.95 3.03
N ASP A 11 24.55 6.96 2.17
CA ASP A 11 23.52 7.41 1.23
C ASP A 11 23.14 6.30 0.24
N ASP A 12 24.12 5.56 -0.30
CA ASP A 12 23.87 4.41 -1.18
C ASP A 12 23.16 3.25 -0.47
N SER A 13 23.51 2.98 0.80
CA SER A 13 22.86 1.96 1.62
C SER A 13 21.41 2.31 1.94
N ASP A 14 21.14 3.57 2.31
CA ASP A 14 19.80 4.03 2.64
C ASP A 14 18.90 4.03 1.39
N VAL A 15 19.45 4.39 0.23
CA VAL A 15 18.75 4.27 -1.07
C VAL A 15 18.44 2.80 -1.41
N ALA A 16 19.38 1.88 -1.20
CA ALA A 16 19.14 0.46 -1.43
C ALA A 16 18.04 -0.08 -0.51
N GLN A 17 18.05 0.30 0.77
CA GLN A 17 17.03 -0.08 1.72
C GLN A 17 15.66 0.52 1.38
N ALA A 18 15.60 1.78 0.95
CA ALA A 18 14.38 2.42 0.48
C ALA A 18 13.75 1.67 -0.70
N ARG A 19 14.56 1.17 -1.65
CA ARG A 19 14.07 0.35 -2.77
C ARG A 19 13.46 -0.98 -2.30
N VAL A 20 14.06 -1.62 -1.29
CA VAL A 20 13.50 -2.85 -0.69
C VAL A 20 12.14 -2.56 -0.04
N PHE A 21 12.01 -1.46 0.71
CA PHE A 21 10.74 -1.05 1.30
C PHE A 21 9.69 -0.70 0.25
N LEU A 22 10.05 -0.01 -0.84
CA LEU A 22 9.14 0.25 -1.96
C LEU A 22 8.60 -1.06 -2.56
N ALA A 23 9.48 -2.03 -2.80
CA ALA A 23 9.06 -3.33 -3.32
C ALA A 23 8.16 -4.11 -2.33
N ALA A 24 8.29 -3.88 -1.03
CA ALA A 24 7.37 -4.45 -0.03
C ALA A 24 6.00 -3.75 -0.08
N LEU A 25 5.98 -2.41 -0.13
CA LEU A 25 4.76 -1.61 -0.24
C LEU A 25 3.99 -1.94 -1.54
N ASP A 26 4.67 -2.10 -2.66
CA ASP A 26 4.01 -2.45 -3.94
C ASP A 26 3.30 -3.81 -3.85
N ARG A 27 3.93 -4.81 -3.23
CA ARG A 27 3.28 -6.13 -2.99
C ARG A 27 2.08 -6.03 -2.06
N GLU A 28 2.16 -5.17 -1.04
CA GLU A 28 1.06 -4.97 -0.10
C GLU A 28 -0.10 -4.22 -0.77
N ILE A 29 0.18 -3.25 -1.62
CA ILE A 29 -0.82 -2.56 -2.46
C ILE A 29 -1.53 -3.56 -3.37
N ASP A 30 -0.79 -4.45 -4.03
CA ASP A 30 -1.37 -5.49 -4.89
C ASP A 30 -2.29 -6.43 -4.09
N ALA A 31 -1.83 -6.89 -2.92
CA ALA A 31 -2.61 -7.78 -2.05
C ALA A 31 -3.92 -7.12 -1.57
N VAL A 32 -3.84 -5.90 -1.03
CA VAL A 32 -5.02 -5.18 -0.52
C VAL A 32 -5.96 -4.79 -1.67
N SER A 33 -5.45 -4.52 -2.87
CA SER A 33 -6.27 -4.27 -4.06
C SER A 33 -7.07 -5.50 -4.46
N LEU A 34 -6.45 -6.69 -4.45
CA LEU A 34 -7.13 -7.95 -4.72
C LEU A 34 -8.21 -8.24 -3.67
N GLU A 35 -7.95 -7.98 -2.40
CA GLU A 35 -8.93 -8.12 -1.33
C GLU A 35 -10.11 -7.15 -1.50
N LEU A 36 -9.83 -5.90 -1.90
CA LEU A 36 -10.86 -4.91 -2.19
C LEU A 36 -11.77 -5.35 -3.34
N GLU A 37 -11.22 -5.94 -4.40
CA GLU A 37 -12.00 -6.50 -5.51
C GLU A 37 -12.90 -7.66 -5.06
N GLN A 38 -12.39 -8.55 -4.19
CA GLN A 38 -13.19 -9.62 -3.59
C GLN A 38 -14.35 -9.06 -2.76
N VAL A 39 -14.08 -8.07 -1.91
CA VAL A 39 -15.12 -7.44 -1.08
C VAL A 39 -16.17 -6.76 -1.95
N ARG A 40 -15.80 -6.10 -3.06
CA ARG A 40 -16.76 -5.53 -4.01
C ARG A 40 -17.70 -6.58 -4.60
N ARG A 41 -17.16 -7.76 -4.94
CA ARG A 41 -17.99 -8.89 -5.40
C ARG A 41 -18.97 -9.35 -4.32
N PHE A 42 -18.55 -9.43 -3.06
CA PHE A 42 -19.45 -9.81 -1.96
C PHE A 42 -20.55 -8.78 -1.67
N VAL A 43 -20.26 -7.48 -1.82
CA VAL A 43 -21.30 -6.43 -1.75
C VAL A 43 -22.36 -6.66 -2.83
N ALA A 44 -21.94 -6.87 -4.09
CA ALA A 44 -22.86 -7.12 -5.20
C ALA A 44 -23.75 -8.36 -4.95
N ILE A 45 -23.15 -9.48 -4.54
CA ILE A 45 -23.87 -10.72 -4.22
C ILE A 45 -24.86 -10.51 -3.07
N SER A 46 -24.46 -9.83 -2.00
CA SER A 46 -25.35 -9.60 -0.84
C SER A 46 -26.53 -8.71 -1.20
N SER A 47 -26.30 -7.72 -2.07
CA SER A 47 -27.35 -6.82 -2.56
C SER A 47 -28.34 -7.56 -3.46
N GLU A 48 -27.86 -8.41 -4.38
CA GLU A 48 -28.70 -9.27 -5.22
C GLU A 48 -29.56 -10.25 -4.40
N GLN A 49 -29.04 -10.69 -3.25
CA GLN A 49 -29.74 -11.61 -2.34
C GLN A 49 -30.64 -10.91 -1.31
N GLY A 50 -30.65 -9.56 -1.27
CA GLY A 50 -31.39 -8.79 -0.26
C GLY A 50 -30.89 -9.01 1.18
N ASN A 51 -29.60 -9.33 1.34
CA ASN A 51 -28.99 -9.54 2.65
C ASN A 51 -28.32 -8.26 3.16
N ASP A 52 -29.13 -7.34 3.68
CA ASP A 52 -28.70 -6.00 4.12
C ASP A 52 -27.57 -6.04 5.17
N THR A 53 -27.60 -7.00 6.11
CA THR A 53 -26.59 -7.09 7.17
C THR A 53 -25.22 -7.47 6.61
N SER A 54 -25.16 -8.45 5.70
CA SER A 54 -23.92 -8.83 5.01
C SER A 54 -23.44 -7.69 4.12
N GLU A 55 -24.36 -7.01 3.42
CA GLU A 55 -24.01 -5.88 2.56
C GLU A 55 -23.34 -4.75 3.34
N ILE A 56 -23.92 -4.33 4.48
CA ILE A 56 -23.35 -3.30 5.36
C ILE A 56 -21.94 -3.71 5.80
N ARG A 57 -21.76 -4.94 6.29
CA ARG A 57 -20.45 -5.45 6.73
C ARG A 57 -19.41 -5.42 5.60
N HIS A 58 -19.79 -5.83 4.39
CA HIS A 58 -18.89 -5.80 3.25
C HIS A 58 -18.57 -4.37 2.80
N ARG A 59 -19.52 -3.44 2.89
CA ARG A 59 -19.29 -2.01 2.62
C ARG A 59 -18.33 -1.38 3.62
N GLU A 60 -18.44 -1.70 4.90
CA GLU A 60 -17.50 -1.23 5.94
C GLU A 60 -16.07 -1.74 5.64
N LYS A 61 -15.93 -3.05 5.40
CA LYS A 61 -14.65 -3.65 5.02
C LYS A 61 -14.08 -3.00 3.76
N MET A 62 -14.91 -2.68 2.76
CA MET A 62 -14.49 -1.96 1.56
C MET A 62 -13.89 -0.58 1.90
N GLN A 63 -14.47 0.16 2.85
CA GLN A 63 -13.93 1.46 3.26
C GLN A 63 -12.62 1.33 4.02
N GLU A 64 -12.45 0.28 4.82
CA GLU A 64 -11.18 -0.02 5.49
C GLU A 64 -10.06 -0.26 4.48
N HIS A 65 -10.29 -1.11 3.48
CA HIS A 65 -9.28 -1.40 2.44
C HIS A 65 -8.94 -0.15 1.63
N LYS A 66 -9.93 0.69 1.31
CA LYS A 66 -9.68 1.99 0.66
C LYS A 66 -8.81 2.92 1.50
N LYS A 67 -8.99 2.95 2.83
CA LYS A 67 -8.15 3.74 3.73
C LYS A 67 -6.72 3.19 3.77
N VAL A 68 -6.57 1.87 3.87
CA VAL A 68 -5.27 1.20 3.85
C VAL A 68 -4.53 1.50 2.54
N LEU A 69 -5.17 1.33 1.38
CA LEU A 69 -4.56 1.65 0.08
C LEU A 69 -4.11 3.10 -0.03
N ARG A 70 -4.91 4.05 0.47
CA ARG A 70 -4.49 5.47 0.47
C ARG A 70 -3.23 5.68 1.30
N GLU A 71 -3.15 5.04 2.46
CA GLU A 71 -1.99 5.15 3.33
C GLU A 71 -0.74 4.50 2.73
N LEU A 72 -0.87 3.31 2.11
CA LEU A 72 0.24 2.65 1.43
C LEU A 72 0.78 3.47 0.25
N HIS A 73 -0.10 4.04 -0.58
CA HIS A 73 0.31 4.94 -1.66
C HIS A 73 1.02 6.18 -1.12
N ARG A 74 0.50 6.79 -0.05
CA ARG A 74 1.11 7.94 0.61
C ARG A 74 2.51 7.60 1.15
N GLN A 75 2.69 6.43 1.76
CA GLN A 75 4.00 5.97 2.24
C GLN A 75 4.98 5.75 1.08
N SER A 76 4.51 5.12 0.00
CA SER A 76 5.29 4.88 -1.21
C SER A 76 5.76 6.20 -1.85
N GLU A 77 4.86 7.19 -1.98
CA GLU A 77 5.18 8.53 -2.49
C GLU A 77 6.18 9.26 -1.59
N ASN A 78 5.96 9.27 -0.27
CA ASN A 78 6.89 9.91 0.66
C ASN A 78 8.29 9.29 0.60
N LEU A 79 8.38 7.97 0.42
CA LEU A 79 9.65 7.27 0.32
C LEU A 79 10.36 7.59 -1.00
N ARG A 80 9.61 7.64 -2.12
CA ARG A 80 10.15 8.09 -3.41
C ARG A 80 10.68 9.53 -3.36
N LEU A 81 9.91 10.45 -2.77
CA LEU A 81 10.31 11.85 -2.62
C LEU A 81 11.54 12.02 -1.74
N ARG A 82 11.57 11.36 -0.57
CA ARG A 82 12.68 11.46 0.39
C ARG A 82 14.02 11.02 -0.21
N PHE A 83 13.99 9.98 -1.04
CA PHE A 83 15.20 9.38 -1.62
C PHE A 83 15.41 9.74 -3.10
N SER A 84 14.61 10.67 -3.65
CA SER A 84 14.64 11.06 -5.07
C SER A 84 14.59 9.87 -6.03
N LEU A 85 13.78 8.87 -5.68
CA LEU A 85 13.57 7.66 -6.46
C LEU A 85 12.51 7.92 -7.52
N THR A 86 12.85 7.66 -8.78
CA THR A 86 11.94 7.74 -9.94
C THR A 86 11.11 6.48 -10.08
#